data_AF-A0A6V7JPH9-F1
#
_entry.id   AF-A0A6V7JPH9-F1
#
_cell.length_a   1.000
_cell.length_b   1.000
_cell.length_c   1.000
_cell.angle_alpha   90.00
_cell.angle_beta   90.00
_cell.angle_gamma   90.00
#
_symmetry.space_group_name_H-M   'P 1'
#
loop_
_entity.id
_entity.type
_entity.pdbx_description
1 polymer ?
#
loop_
_entity_poly.entity_id
_entity_poly.type
_entity_poly.pdbx_seq_one_letter_code
_entity_poly.pdbx_strand_id
1 'polypeptide(L)' 'MFQMSEEFFTSMGLKPMPPEFWRYSMFEKPIDRDVKCTASAWDFCNRIDY' A
#
# COMPACT_ATOMS: atom_id res chain seq x y z
N MET A 1 -0.83 -0.29 11.58
CA MET A 1 -0.54 -1.65 11.06
C MET A 1 0.44 -1.60 9.89
N PHE A 2 0.12 -0.91 8.79
CA PHE A 2 0.99 -0.86 7.60
C PHE A 2 2.35 -0.20 7.86
N GLN A 3 2.41 0.89 8.64
CA GLN A 3 3.69 1.55 8.99
C GLN A 3 4.63 0.62 9.77
N MET A 4 4.11 -0.17 10.71
CA MET A 4 4.90 -1.18 11.42
C MET A 4 5.47 -2.24 10.46
N SER A 5 4.71 -2.61 9.42
CA SER A 5 5.21 -3.51 8.38
C SER A 5 6.32 -2.86 7.55
N GLU A 6 6.20 -1.57 7.23
CA GLU A 6 7.26 -0.83 6.54
C GLU A 6 8.52 -0.73 7.40
N GLU A 7 8.40 -0.43 8.70
CA GLU A 7 9.50 -0.45 9.66
C GLU A 7 10.19 -1.82 9.71
N PHE A 8 9.42 -2.91 9.69
CA PHE A 8 9.98 -4.26 9.63
C PHE A 8 10.77 -4.50 8.33
N PHE A 9 10.23 -4.17 7.17
CA PHE A 9 10.94 -4.38 5.89
C PHE A 9 12.17 -3.48 5.75
N THR A 10 12.07 -2.23 6.17
CA THR A 10 13.21 -1.29 6.17
C THR A 10 14.29 -1.70 7.16
N SER A 11 13.94 -2.32 8.30
CA SER A 11 14.93 -2.89 9.24
C SER A 11 15.77 -4.01 8.63
N MET A 12 15.25 -4.71 7.62
CA MET A 12 15.98 -5.73 6.83
C MET A 12 16.77 -5.14 5.65
N GLY A 13 16.82 -3.80 5.51
CA GLY A 13 17.51 -3.13 4.41
C GLY A 13 16.74 -3.09 3.08
N LEU A 14 15.44 -3.41 3.09
CA LEU A 14 14.59 -3.25 1.91
C LEU A 14 14.14 -1.79 1.74
N LYS A 15 13.66 -1.46 0.54
CA LYS A 15 13.18 -0.12 0.23
C LYS A 15 11.86 0.19 0.96
N PRO A 16 11.67 1.43 1.43
CA PRO A 16 10.38 1.87 1.95
C PRO A 16 9.33 1.92 0.83
N MET A 17 8.06 1.99 1.22
CA MET A 17 6.98 2.19 0.25
C MET A 17 7.06 3.62 -0.34
N PRO A 18 6.78 3.80 -1.64
CA PRO A 18 6.80 5.12 -2.26
C PRO A 18 5.69 6.03 -1.69
N PRO A 19 5.83 7.37 -1.75
CA PRO A 19 4.78 8.31 -1.32
C PRO A 19 3.41 8.06 -1.98
N GLU A 20 3.42 7.61 -3.23
CA GLU A 20 2.25 7.27 -4.02
C GLU A 20 1.45 6.12 -3.40
N PHE A 21 2.13 5.09 -2.88
CA PHE A 21 1.50 3.98 -2.17
C PHE A 21 0.64 4.49 -1.01
N TRP A 22 1.18 5.38 -0.18
CA TRP A 22 0.47 5.93 0.97
C TRP A 22 -0.68 6.87 0.59
N ARG A 23 -0.53 7.57 -0.54
CA ARG A 23 -1.52 8.52 -1.03
C ARG A 23 -2.72 7.85 -1.70
N TYR A 24 -2.50 6.76 -2.42
CA TYR A 24 -3.51 6.15 -3.29
C TYR A 24 -4.04 4.78 -2.80
N SER A 25 -3.38 4.15 -1.83
CA SER A 25 -3.86 2.88 -1.26
C SER A 25 -5.16 3.03 -0.44
N MET A 26 -5.98 2.00 -0.49
CA MET A 26 -7.20 1.88 0.30
C MET A 26 -6.97 0.94 1.49
N PHE A 27 -6.66 1.51 2.64
CA PHE A 27 -6.40 0.73 3.87
C PHE A 27 -7.67 0.30 4.60
N GLU A 28 -8.76 1.02 4.40
CA GLU A 28 -10.04 0.81 5.07
C GLU A 28 -11.20 0.83 4.06
N LYS A 29 -12.31 0.20 4.42
CA LYS A 29 -13.49 0.17 3.55
C LYS A 29 -14.09 1.59 3.48
N PRO A 30 -14.27 2.15 2.27
CA PRO A 30 -14.90 3.45 2.09
C PRO A 30 -16.41 3.39 2.40
N ILE A 31 -16.97 4.52 2.82
CA ILE A 31 -18.39 4.63 3.23
C ILE A 31 -19.28 4.95 2.02
N ASP A 32 -18.72 5.56 0.97
CA ASP A 32 -19.43 6.16 -0.15
C ASP A 32 -19.58 5.24 -1.38
N ARG A 33 -18.98 4.05 -1.38
CA ARG A 33 -18.98 3.15 -2.54
C ARG A 33 -18.83 1.67 -2.16
N ASP A 34 -19.42 0.82 -2.99
CA ASP A 34 -19.21 -0.63 -2.91
C ASP A 34 -17.86 -1.03 -3.51
N VAL A 35 -17.12 -1.86 -2.78
CA VAL A 35 -15.77 -2.33 -3.15
C VAL A 35 -15.59 -3.80 -2.81
N LYS A 36 -14.64 -4.46 -3.49
CA LYS A 36 -14.20 -5.81 -3.14
C LYS A 36 -13.22 -5.75 -1.97
N CYS A 37 -13.62 -6.27 -0.81
CA CYS A 37 -12.81 -6.23 0.43
C CYS A 37 -11.73 -7.32 0.53
N THR A 38 -11.59 -8.19 -0.47
CA THR A 38 -10.51 -9.18 -0.47
C THR A 38 -9.17 -8.46 -0.62
N ALA A 39 -8.25 -8.71 0.31
CA ALA A 39 -6.91 -8.13 0.26
C ALA A 39 -6.21 -8.46 -1.08
N SER A 40 -5.58 -7.45 -1.67
CA SER A 40 -4.83 -7.55 -2.92
C SER A 40 -3.71 -6.51 -2.93
N ALA A 41 -2.64 -6.80 -3.67
CA ALA A 41 -1.54 -5.87 -3.93
C ALA A 41 -1.47 -5.64 -5.45
N TRP A 42 -1.19 -4.41 -5.87
CA TRP A 42 -1.32 -3.97 -7.26
C TRP A 42 -0.04 -3.28 -7.72
N ASP A 43 0.44 -3.68 -8.90
CA ASP A 43 1.50 -2.99 -9.64
C ASP A 43 0.85 -2.31 -10.86
N PHE A 44 1.00 -0.99 -10.97
CA PHE A 44 0.44 -0.21 -12.08
C PHE A 44 1.34 -0.21 -13.33
N CYS A 45 2.45 -0.94 -13.31
CA CYS A 45 3.39 -1.13 -14.42
C CYS A 45 4.01 0.18 -14.96
N ASN A 46 4.01 1.26 -14.15
CA ASN A 46 4.51 2.58 -14.53
C ASN A 46 5.83 2.95 -13.82
N ARG A 47 6.36 2.08 -12.95
CA ARG A 47 7.57 2.28 -12.11
C ARG A 47 7.49 3.43 -11.10
N ILE A 48 6.29 3.95 -10.86
CA ILE A 48 6.01 5.03 -9.91
C ILE A 48 5.08 4.52 -8.82
N ASP A 49 4.07 3.73 -9.18
CA ASP A 49 3.01 3.22 -8.31
C ASP A 49 3.04 1.68 -8.33
N TYR A 50 3.73 1.11 -7.33
CA TYR A 50 3.92 -0.32 -7.11
C TYR A 50 4.07 -0.64 -5.62
#